data_AF-A0A2E4WAI0-F1
#
_entry.id   AF-A0A2E4WAI0-F1
#
_cell.length_a   1.000
_cell.length_b   1.000
_cell.length_c   1.000
_cell.angle_alpha   90.00
_cell.angle_beta   90.00
_cell.angle_gamma   90.00
#
_symmetry.space_group_name_H-M   'P 1'
#
loop_
_entity.id
_entity.type
_entity.pdbx_description
1 polymer ?
#
loop_
_entity_poly.entity_id
_entity_poly.type
_entity_poly.pdbx_seq_one_letter_code
_entity_poly.pdbx_strand_id
1 'polypeptide(L)'
;MLDGGRRAVFVRVASFVTLLVPISVTAQVPSTPREMYTAWCAGCHAEDGTGQVAVRTVTVEPMDFTDCSVTTPEPDADWEIVIAQGGPVAGLSSQMPGYGDALGQDQIHALIGYIRTFCSEPSWPLGNLNFSVPIFTEKAFPENEVKIRPSVSHNDDDLKIKAVYERRVGARGQVEVSVPWQMNVPDSVTASTGLGDVSLGAKYVLHADRASTRIFSGAVEVKMPSGSESRGLGGGTTVLEPSLLAGFALRHFTLQTQLKLEVPIKGAGEATELIYNIHAGRDFSGLPSTWSLGVELNGVDDRLALTPQLRKGLTKTGALAAAWGVRIPVVNRQHQQMQWVGYLLWEYRDPVRAAP
;
A
#
# COMPACT_ATOMS: atom_id res chain seq x y z
N MET A 1 -29.96 54.86 -96.01
CA MET A 1 -29.12 55.69 -95.13
C MET A 1 -29.20 55.05 -93.74
N LEU A 2 -28.32 54.09 -93.42
CA LEU A 2 -26.98 54.30 -92.87
C LEU A 2 -27.00 55.16 -91.60
N ASP A 3 -27.10 54.51 -90.43
CA ASP A 3 -26.17 54.62 -89.30
C ASP A 3 -26.74 53.77 -88.15
N GLY A 4 -26.05 52.86 -87.48
CA GLY A 4 -24.62 52.81 -87.18
C GLY A 4 -24.50 52.48 -85.69
N GLY A 5 -24.75 51.22 -85.35
CA GLY A 5 -24.80 50.74 -83.97
C GLY A 5 -23.44 50.71 -83.28
N ARG A 6 -23.45 50.98 -81.97
CA ARG A 6 -22.45 50.47 -81.01
C ARG A 6 -23.03 50.51 -79.59
N ARG A 7 -23.71 49.42 -79.21
CA ARG A 7 -24.03 49.16 -77.79
C ARG A 7 -22.80 48.46 -77.17
N ALA A 8 -22.13 49.13 -76.25
CA ALA A 8 -21.07 48.53 -75.46
C ALA A 8 -21.68 47.48 -74.52
N VAL A 9 -21.31 46.22 -74.71
CA VAL A 9 -21.59 45.13 -73.78
C VAL A 9 -20.46 45.11 -72.75
N PHE A 10 -20.70 45.66 -71.56
CA PHE A 10 -19.81 45.44 -70.43
C PHE A 10 -20.13 44.07 -69.81
N VAL A 11 -19.29 43.08 -70.14
CA VAL A 11 -19.27 41.78 -69.46
C VAL A 11 -18.84 42.03 -68.01
N ARG A 12 -19.76 41.88 -67.05
CA ARG A 12 -19.42 41.82 -65.62
C ARG A 12 -18.74 40.49 -65.36
N VAL A 13 -17.41 40.48 -65.32
CA VAL A 13 -16.63 39.37 -64.78
C VAL A 13 -16.88 39.35 -63.27
N ALA A 14 -17.78 38.47 -62.83
CA ALA A 14 -17.98 38.21 -61.41
C ALA A 14 -16.78 37.38 -60.92
N SER A 15 -15.78 38.05 -60.34
CA SER A 15 -14.69 37.40 -59.63
C SER A 15 -15.25 36.66 -58.42
N PHE A 16 -15.40 35.34 -58.53
CA PHE A 16 -15.63 34.47 -57.38
C PHE A 16 -14.34 34.41 -56.55
N VAL A 17 -14.28 35.24 -55.50
CA VAL A 17 -13.25 35.11 -54.46
C VAL A 17 -13.66 33.93 -53.59
N THR A 18 -13.09 32.76 -53.86
CA THR A 18 -13.23 31.59 -53.00
C THR A 18 -12.50 31.88 -51.69
N LEU A 19 -13.24 32.27 -50.63
CA LEU A 19 -12.69 32.32 -49.28
C LEU A 19 -12.32 30.89 -48.86
N LEU A 20 -11.03 30.57 -48.96
CA LEU A 20 -10.43 29.44 -48.25
C LEU A 20 -10.46 29.77 -46.76
N VAL A 21 -11.52 29.38 -46.07
CA VAL A 21 -11.54 29.35 -44.60
C VAL A 21 -10.63 28.19 -44.20
N PRO A 22 -9.51 28.43 -43.51
CA PRO A 22 -8.75 27.33 -42.92
C PRO A 22 -9.64 26.70 -41.85
N ILE A 23 -10.15 25.50 -42.13
CA ILE A 23 -10.75 24.66 -41.10
C ILE A 23 -9.56 24.18 -40.26
N SER A 24 -9.28 24.91 -39.18
CA SER A 24 -8.42 24.39 -38.13
C SER A 24 -9.12 23.17 -37.55
N VAL A 25 -8.72 21.98 -37.97
CA VAL A 25 -9.01 20.74 -37.24
C VAL A 25 -8.19 20.85 -35.97
N THR A 26 -8.76 21.46 -34.93
CA THR A 26 -8.24 21.27 -33.58
C THR A 26 -8.40 19.78 -33.30
N ALA A 27 -7.30 19.03 -33.24
CA ALA A 27 -7.34 17.68 -32.72
C ALA A 27 -7.98 17.78 -31.33
N GLN A 28 -9.23 17.31 -31.22
CA GLN A 28 -9.97 17.42 -29.98
C GLN A 28 -9.23 16.55 -28.97
N VAL A 29 -8.80 17.16 -27.87
CA VAL A 29 -8.18 16.42 -26.77
C VAL A 29 -9.17 15.31 -26.38
N PRO A 30 -8.75 14.04 -26.39
CA PRO A 30 -9.59 12.92 -25.96
C PRO A 30 -10.31 13.27 -24.66
N SER A 31 -11.64 13.15 -24.68
CA SER A 31 -12.47 13.66 -23.57
C SER A 31 -13.04 12.54 -22.72
N THR A 32 -13.16 11.33 -23.27
CA THR A 32 -13.60 10.15 -22.53
C THR A 32 -12.41 9.33 -22.01
N PRO A 33 -12.53 8.64 -20.86
CA PRO A 33 -11.46 7.80 -20.31
C PRO A 33 -10.91 6.76 -21.28
N ARG A 34 -11.79 6.15 -22.08
CA ARG A 34 -11.41 5.17 -23.10
C ARG A 34 -10.58 5.81 -24.21
N GLU A 35 -11.00 6.95 -24.74
CA GLU A 35 -10.23 7.65 -25.78
C GLU A 35 -8.87 8.13 -25.25
N MET A 36 -8.82 8.62 -24.01
CA MET A 36 -7.56 9.01 -23.34
C MET A 36 -6.62 7.80 -23.22
N TYR A 37 -7.14 6.65 -22.79
CA TYR A 37 -6.37 5.41 -22.69
C TYR A 37 -5.83 4.94 -24.05
N THR A 38 -6.70 4.84 -25.07
CA THR A 38 -6.32 4.47 -26.44
C THR A 38 -5.26 5.43 -27.00
N ALA A 39 -5.43 6.74 -26.80
CA ALA A 39 -4.52 7.74 -27.35
C ALA A 39 -3.14 7.75 -26.70
N TRP A 40 -3.06 7.49 -25.39
CA TRP A 40 -1.84 7.75 -24.62
C TRP A 40 -1.24 6.51 -23.95
N CYS A 41 -2.05 5.56 -23.49
CA CYS A 41 -1.58 4.42 -22.71
C CYS A 41 -1.46 3.13 -23.55
N ALA A 42 -2.43 2.87 -24.43
CA ALA A 42 -2.58 1.59 -25.14
C ALA A 42 -1.41 1.27 -26.08
N GLY A 43 -0.66 2.27 -26.55
CA GLY A 43 0.53 2.07 -27.38
C GLY A 43 1.63 1.23 -26.69
N CYS A 44 1.65 1.21 -25.35
CA CYS A 44 2.51 0.33 -24.57
C CYS A 44 1.70 -0.69 -23.76
N HIS A 45 0.56 -0.30 -23.18
CA HIS A 45 -0.24 -1.15 -22.30
C HIS A 45 -1.27 -2.05 -23.04
N ALA A 46 -1.27 -2.05 -24.38
CA ALA A 46 -2.25 -2.70 -25.26
C ALA A 46 -3.68 -2.15 -25.10
N GLU A 47 -4.55 -2.35 -26.09
CA GLU A 47 -5.96 -1.90 -26.00
C GLU A 47 -6.77 -2.70 -24.98
N ASP A 48 -6.36 -3.95 -24.71
CA ASP A 48 -6.99 -4.88 -23.77
C ASP A 48 -6.36 -4.84 -22.37
N GLY A 49 -5.38 -3.95 -22.13
CA GLY A 49 -4.73 -3.79 -20.84
C GLY A 49 -3.62 -4.81 -20.54
N THR A 50 -3.38 -5.77 -21.41
CA THR A 50 -2.42 -6.88 -21.13
C THR A 50 -0.94 -6.48 -21.17
N GLY A 51 -0.63 -5.29 -21.70
CA GLY A 51 0.75 -4.89 -22.00
C GLY A 51 1.36 -5.61 -23.22
N GLN A 52 0.62 -6.52 -23.87
CA GLN A 52 1.12 -7.28 -25.02
C GLN A 52 0.79 -6.59 -26.33
N VAL A 53 1.75 -5.80 -26.83
CA VAL A 53 1.67 -5.16 -28.14
C VAL A 53 2.44 -5.93 -29.22
N ALA A 54 1.95 -5.92 -30.46
CA ALA A 54 2.60 -6.60 -31.58
C ALA A 54 4.01 -6.07 -31.89
N VAL A 55 4.24 -4.77 -31.66
CA VAL A 55 5.54 -4.12 -31.83
C VAL A 55 5.87 -3.37 -30.55
N ARG A 56 6.84 -3.86 -29.78
CA ARG A 56 7.28 -3.22 -28.54
C ARG A 56 8.13 -1.99 -28.84
N THR A 57 7.74 -0.86 -28.25
CA THR A 57 8.46 0.43 -28.32
C THR A 57 9.29 0.73 -27.07
N VAL A 58 9.13 -0.10 -26.03
CA VAL A 58 9.83 0.00 -24.74
C VAL A 58 10.61 -1.28 -24.44
N THR A 59 11.66 -1.18 -23.62
CA THR A 59 12.53 -2.32 -23.26
C THR A 59 12.08 -3.04 -21.99
N VAL A 60 11.18 -2.43 -21.23
CA VAL A 60 10.58 -3.00 -20.02
C VAL A 60 9.22 -3.62 -20.35
N GLU A 61 8.83 -4.64 -19.60
CA GLU A 61 7.47 -5.18 -19.66
C GLU A 61 6.51 -4.19 -18.98
N PRO A 62 5.48 -3.67 -19.68
CA PRO A 62 4.42 -2.90 -19.05
C PRO A 62 3.63 -3.76 -18.07
N MET A 63 3.06 -3.12 -17.03
CA MET A 63 2.15 -3.81 -16.12
C MET A 63 0.93 -4.33 -16.89
N ASP A 64 0.60 -5.60 -16.68
CA ASP A 64 -0.64 -6.22 -17.15
C ASP A 64 -1.79 -5.76 -16.25
N PHE A 65 -2.68 -4.92 -16.79
CA PHE A 65 -3.81 -4.37 -16.06
C PHE A 65 -4.93 -5.39 -15.79
N THR A 66 -4.90 -6.54 -16.46
CA THR A 66 -5.85 -7.63 -16.25
C THR A 66 -5.47 -8.52 -15.07
N ASP A 67 -4.18 -8.53 -14.66
CA ASP A 67 -3.74 -9.20 -13.44
C ASP A 67 -4.10 -8.36 -12.21
N CYS A 68 -5.25 -8.70 -11.61
CA CYS A 68 -5.74 -8.09 -10.38
C CYS A 68 -4.73 -8.17 -9.22
N SER A 69 -3.84 -9.18 -9.20
CA SER A 69 -2.91 -9.39 -8.10
C SER A 69 -1.78 -8.36 -8.03
N VAL A 70 -1.48 -7.68 -9.15
CA VAL A 70 -0.44 -6.65 -9.25
C VAL A 70 -1.03 -5.24 -9.35
N THR A 71 -2.26 -5.09 -9.84
CA THR A 71 -2.89 -3.78 -10.03
C THR A 71 -3.66 -3.28 -8.83
N THR A 72 -4.29 -4.20 -8.10
CA THR A 72 -5.17 -3.84 -6.98
C THR A 72 -4.43 -3.44 -5.70
N PRO A 73 -3.21 -3.93 -5.38
CA PRO A 73 -2.47 -3.50 -4.19
C PRO A 73 -2.04 -2.02 -4.23
N GLU A 74 -1.93 -1.42 -5.42
CA GLU A 74 -1.48 -0.05 -5.62
C GLU A 74 -2.62 0.97 -5.37
N PRO A 75 -2.44 1.95 -4.46
CA PRO A 75 -3.44 2.98 -4.17
C PRO A 75 -3.58 3.98 -5.31
N ASP A 76 -4.78 4.53 -5.52
CA ASP A 76 -5.04 5.53 -6.59
C ASP A 76 -4.05 6.70 -6.59
N ALA A 77 -3.58 7.15 -5.42
CA ALA A 77 -2.61 8.23 -5.32
C ALA A 77 -1.30 7.94 -6.09
N ASP A 78 -0.86 6.69 -6.12
CA ASP A 78 0.35 6.29 -6.86
C ASP A 78 0.08 6.30 -8.37
N TRP A 79 -1.08 5.82 -8.79
CA TRP A 79 -1.52 5.91 -10.20
C TRP A 79 -1.64 7.36 -10.67
N GLU A 80 -2.20 8.25 -9.85
CA GLU A 80 -2.34 9.68 -10.16
C GLU A 80 -0.98 10.32 -10.43
N ILE A 81 -0.02 10.09 -9.54
CA ILE A 81 1.32 10.69 -9.65
C ILE A 81 2.06 10.09 -10.85
N VAL A 82 1.96 8.78 -11.10
CA VAL A 82 2.60 8.14 -12.25
C VAL A 82 1.99 8.62 -13.58
N ILE A 83 0.67 8.77 -13.67
CA ILE A 83 0.02 9.31 -14.88
C ILE A 83 0.41 10.77 -15.09
N ALA A 84 0.48 11.56 -14.02
CA ALA A 84 0.82 12.98 -14.12
C ALA A 84 2.30 13.21 -14.48
N GLN A 85 3.22 12.50 -13.82
CA GLN A 85 4.66 12.81 -13.81
C GLN A 85 5.53 11.75 -14.51
N GLY A 86 4.93 10.63 -14.93
CA GLY A 86 5.61 9.52 -15.58
C GLY A 86 6.24 8.54 -14.60
N GLY A 87 6.75 7.42 -15.11
CA GLY A 87 7.25 6.32 -14.31
C GLY A 87 8.36 6.65 -13.29
N PRO A 88 9.37 7.49 -13.60
CA PRO A 88 10.53 7.72 -12.72
C PRO A 88 10.22 8.29 -11.33
N VAL A 89 9.06 8.92 -11.15
CA VAL A 89 8.62 9.48 -9.86
C VAL A 89 8.39 8.37 -8.82
N ALA A 90 7.84 7.23 -9.27
CA ALA A 90 7.53 6.05 -8.46
C ALA A 90 8.57 4.93 -8.67
N GLY A 91 9.74 5.25 -9.26
CA GLY A 91 10.79 4.27 -9.51
C GLY A 91 10.51 3.31 -10.66
N LEU A 92 9.53 3.60 -11.52
CA LEU A 92 9.26 2.83 -12.75
C LEU A 92 10.19 3.28 -13.90
N SER A 93 9.98 2.75 -15.11
CA SER A 93 10.83 3.05 -16.27
C SER A 93 10.74 4.51 -16.72
N SER A 94 11.86 5.09 -17.15
CA SER A 94 11.89 6.42 -17.80
C SER A 94 11.22 6.45 -19.17
N GLN A 95 10.91 5.27 -19.73
CA GLN A 95 10.13 5.16 -20.97
C GLN A 95 8.62 5.31 -20.74
N MET A 96 8.15 5.35 -19.49
CA MET A 96 6.76 5.67 -19.16
C MET A 96 6.62 7.19 -18.99
N PRO A 97 6.04 7.90 -19.97
CA PRO A 97 5.90 9.36 -19.94
C PRO A 97 4.83 9.81 -18.93
N GLY A 98 4.91 11.08 -18.53
CA GLY A 98 3.87 11.76 -17.76
C GLY A 98 2.97 12.60 -18.66
N TYR A 99 1.71 12.77 -18.26
CA TYR A 99 0.66 13.45 -19.02
C TYR A 99 0.01 14.62 -18.26
N GLY A 100 0.62 15.08 -17.16
CA GLY A 100 0.06 16.14 -16.31
C GLY A 100 -0.10 17.51 -17.00
N ASP A 101 0.65 17.77 -18.07
CA ASP A 101 0.48 19.00 -18.88
C ASP A 101 -0.72 18.93 -19.82
N ALA A 102 -1.18 17.72 -20.15
CA ALA A 102 -2.29 17.46 -21.06
C ALA A 102 -3.60 17.10 -20.35
N LEU A 103 -3.51 16.61 -19.11
CA LEU A 103 -4.62 16.10 -18.32
C LEU A 103 -4.84 16.86 -17.03
N GLY A 104 -6.07 17.34 -16.84
CA GLY A 104 -6.54 17.82 -15.54
C GLY A 104 -6.75 16.68 -14.53
N GLN A 105 -6.81 17.02 -13.24
CA GLN A 105 -6.95 16.03 -12.17
C GLN A 105 -8.19 15.13 -12.32
N ASP A 106 -9.35 15.73 -12.65
CA ASP A 106 -10.59 14.97 -12.86
C ASP A 106 -10.48 13.98 -14.04
N GLN A 107 -9.71 14.33 -15.08
CA GLN A 107 -9.48 13.44 -16.21
C GLN A 107 -8.54 12.29 -15.84
N ILE A 108 -7.52 12.55 -15.01
CA ILE A 108 -6.64 11.50 -14.47
C ILE A 108 -7.45 10.53 -13.60
N HIS A 109 -8.29 11.04 -12.69
CA HIS A 109 -9.18 10.20 -11.88
C HIS A 109 -10.12 9.36 -12.74
N ALA A 110 -10.73 9.95 -13.77
CA ALA A 110 -11.61 9.23 -14.69
C ALA A 110 -10.84 8.16 -15.50
N LEU A 111 -9.59 8.45 -15.90
CA LEU A 111 -8.71 7.50 -16.58
C LEU A 111 -8.33 6.33 -15.67
N ILE A 112 -8.00 6.57 -14.40
CA ILE A 112 -7.75 5.51 -13.41
C ILE A 112 -8.99 4.62 -13.26
N GLY A 113 -10.18 5.24 -13.16
CA GLY A 113 -11.44 4.52 -13.12
C GLY A 113 -11.62 3.58 -14.31
N TYR A 114 -11.24 4.00 -15.53
CA TYR A 114 -11.25 3.15 -16.72
C TYR A 114 -10.20 2.03 -16.65
N ILE A 115 -8.95 2.35 -16.27
CA ILE A 115 -7.89 1.34 -16.16
C ILE A 115 -8.26 0.24 -15.17
N ARG A 116 -8.87 0.59 -14.03
CA ARG A 116 -9.31 -0.40 -13.03
C ARG A 116 -10.39 -1.36 -13.56
N THR A 117 -11.06 -1.07 -14.68
CA THR A 117 -12.03 -1.98 -15.30
C THR A 117 -11.40 -3.20 -15.98
N PHE A 118 -10.08 -3.18 -16.25
CA PHE A 118 -9.38 -4.34 -16.81
C PHE A 118 -9.27 -5.49 -15.80
N CYS A 119 -9.22 -5.20 -14.49
CA CYS A 119 -9.37 -6.20 -13.45
C CYS A 119 -10.84 -6.61 -13.31
N SER A 120 -11.16 -7.84 -13.71
CA SER A 120 -12.55 -8.35 -13.73
C SER A 120 -13.02 -8.98 -12.41
N GLU A 121 -12.16 -9.01 -11.39
CA GLU A 121 -12.43 -9.66 -10.10
C GLU A 121 -12.70 -8.62 -8.98
N PRO A 122 -13.97 -8.27 -8.67
CA PRO A 122 -14.29 -7.25 -7.67
C PRO A 122 -14.01 -7.69 -6.22
N SER A 123 -13.59 -8.94 -5.99
CA SER A 123 -13.27 -9.45 -4.66
C SER A 123 -11.95 -8.91 -4.11
N TRP A 124 -11.08 -8.37 -4.96
CA TRP A 124 -9.79 -7.81 -4.57
C TRP A 124 -9.98 -6.45 -3.88
N PRO A 125 -9.60 -6.28 -2.59
CA PRO A 125 -9.53 -4.96 -1.98
C PRO A 125 -8.50 -4.09 -2.70
N LEU A 126 -8.85 -2.81 -2.90
CA LEU A 126 -8.01 -1.81 -3.54
C LEU A 126 -6.97 -1.24 -2.58
N GLY A 127 -5.79 -0.89 -3.10
CA GLY A 127 -4.63 -0.36 -2.40
C GLY A 127 -4.90 0.93 -1.61
N ASN A 128 -5.98 1.64 -1.93
CA ASN A 128 -6.49 2.75 -1.13
C ASN A 128 -6.80 2.34 0.33
N LEU A 129 -6.98 1.03 0.59
CA LEU A 129 -7.15 0.43 1.92
C LEU A 129 -5.85 -0.16 2.49
N ASN A 130 -4.75 -0.15 1.74
CA ASN A 130 -3.41 -0.55 2.17
C ASN A 130 -2.73 0.62 2.89
N PHE A 131 -3.12 0.85 4.14
CA PHE A 131 -2.57 1.93 4.95
C PHE A 131 -1.13 1.64 5.41
N SER A 132 -0.37 2.70 5.69
CA SER A 132 0.97 2.61 6.28
C SER A 132 1.01 1.68 7.51
N VAL A 133 2.00 0.79 7.54
CA VAL A 133 2.17 -0.26 8.56
C VAL A 133 2.40 0.33 9.96
N PRO A 134 1.56 0.00 10.96
CA PRO A 134 1.85 0.29 12.37
C PRO A 134 2.95 -0.64 12.92
N ILE A 135 3.63 -0.23 14.00
CA ILE A 135 4.65 -1.06 14.66
C ILE A 135 4.03 -2.29 15.35
N PHE A 136 2.90 -2.10 16.05
CA PHE A 136 2.24 -3.17 16.81
C PHE A 136 0.92 -3.62 16.21
N THR A 137 0.06 -2.69 15.78
CA THR A 137 -1.25 -2.99 15.21
C THR A 137 -1.12 -3.74 13.89
N GLU A 138 -1.74 -4.90 13.77
CA GLU A 138 -1.76 -5.68 12.52
C GLU A 138 -2.71 -5.06 11.48
N LYS A 139 -2.30 -5.06 10.20
CA LYS A 139 -3.10 -4.48 9.12
C LYS A 139 -4.28 -5.38 8.77
N ALA A 140 -5.45 -4.78 8.55
CA ALA A 140 -6.58 -5.51 7.99
C ALA A 140 -6.36 -5.89 6.50
N PHE A 141 -5.57 -5.12 5.75
CA PHE A 141 -5.26 -5.39 4.35
C PHE A 141 -4.33 -6.62 4.20
N PRO A 142 -4.52 -7.46 3.16
CA PRO A 142 -3.67 -8.61 2.89
C PRO A 142 -2.42 -8.23 2.06
N GLU A 143 -1.26 -8.62 2.56
CA GLU A 143 0.05 -8.12 2.11
C GLU A 143 0.98 -9.21 1.55
N ASN A 144 2.07 -8.76 0.92
CA ASN A 144 3.22 -9.57 0.56
C ASN A 144 4.51 -8.94 1.12
N GLU A 145 4.62 -8.94 2.45
CA GLU A 145 5.69 -8.26 3.17
C GLU A 145 6.63 -9.21 3.91
N VAL A 146 7.89 -8.80 4.04
CA VAL A 146 8.81 -9.26 5.08
C VAL A 146 9.06 -8.11 6.04
N LYS A 147 8.90 -8.34 7.35
CA LYS A 147 9.15 -7.35 8.39
C LYS A 147 10.18 -7.87 9.38
N ILE A 148 11.21 -7.06 9.65
CA ILE A 148 12.16 -7.29 10.74
C ILE A 148 11.88 -6.25 11.82
N ARG A 149 11.39 -6.69 12.98
CA ARG A 149 10.93 -5.83 14.07
C ARG A 149 11.88 -5.93 15.27
N PRO A 150 12.87 -5.04 15.41
CA PRO A 150 13.67 -4.94 16.62
C PRO A 150 12.88 -4.24 17.74
N SER A 151 13.09 -4.69 18.97
CA SER A 151 12.66 -4.00 20.19
C SER A 151 13.72 -4.11 21.28
N VAL A 152 13.99 -3.00 21.96
CA VAL A 152 14.96 -2.92 23.07
C VAL A 152 14.26 -2.35 24.30
N SER A 153 14.28 -3.09 25.41
CA SER A 153 13.70 -2.65 26.68
C SER A 153 14.74 -1.87 27.51
N HIS A 154 14.36 -0.73 28.09
CA HIS A 154 15.31 0.20 28.70
C HIS A 154 16.06 -0.31 29.94
N ASN A 155 15.47 -1.23 30.72
CA ASN A 155 16.00 -1.64 32.02
C ASN A 155 16.54 -3.08 32.09
N ASP A 156 16.20 -3.92 31.11
CA ASP A 156 16.52 -5.36 31.13
C ASP A 156 17.59 -5.73 30.09
N ASP A 157 18.10 -4.74 29.33
CA ASP A 157 18.98 -4.89 28.16
C ASP A 157 18.54 -6.00 27.18
N ASP A 158 17.23 -6.29 27.17
CA ASP A 158 16.61 -7.34 26.38
C ASP A 158 16.39 -6.84 24.95
N LEU A 159 17.09 -7.48 24.01
CA LEU A 159 16.95 -7.27 22.59
C LEU A 159 16.11 -8.39 22.01
N LYS A 160 14.95 -8.03 21.44
CA LYS A 160 14.13 -8.95 20.64
C LYS A 160 14.13 -8.51 19.20
N ILE A 161 14.22 -9.49 18.30
CA ILE A 161 14.08 -9.30 16.87
C ILE A 161 13.01 -10.28 16.40
N LYS A 162 11.88 -9.77 15.91
CA LYS A 162 10.85 -10.61 15.29
C LYS A 162 10.94 -10.50 13.78
N ALA A 163 11.16 -11.60 13.09
CA ALA A 163 11.01 -11.68 11.64
C ALA A 163 9.59 -12.15 11.31
N VAL A 164 8.91 -11.45 10.41
CA VAL A 164 7.55 -11.77 9.97
C VAL A 164 7.57 -11.90 8.45
N TYR A 165 7.00 -12.98 7.94
CA TYR A 165 6.78 -13.20 6.52
C TYR A 165 5.28 -13.32 6.26
N GLU A 166 4.76 -12.46 5.40
CA GLU A 166 3.36 -12.43 5.00
C GLU A 166 3.24 -12.75 3.52
N ARG A 167 2.24 -13.57 3.19
CA ARG A 167 1.94 -13.89 1.81
C ARG A 167 0.45 -13.87 1.57
N ARG A 168 0.02 -13.06 0.62
CA ARG A 168 -1.34 -13.04 0.12
C ARG A 168 -1.65 -14.33 -0.62
N VAL A 169 -2.84 -14.87 -0.37
CA VAL A 169 -3.38 -16.08 -1.00
C VAL A 169 -4.74 -15.74 -1.60
N GLY A 170 -4.80 -15.66 -2.93
CA GLY A 170 -5.98 -15.22 -3.67
C GLY A 170 -6.36 -13.76 -3.37
N ALA A 171 -7.61 -13.41 -3.64
CA ALA A 171 -8.06 -12.02 -3.53
C ALA A 171 -8.11 -11.50 -2.09
N ARG A 172 -8.42 -12.35 -1.11
CA ARG A 172 -8.78 -11.91 0.26
C ARG A 172 -8.04 -12.60 1.39
N GLY A 173 -7.31 -13.67 1.12
CA GLY A 173 -6.57 -14.43 2.12
C GLY A 173 -5.14 -13.95 2.27
N GLN A 174 -4.56 -14.16 3.45
CA GLN A 174 -3.14 -14.04 3.72
C GLN A 174 -2.75 -15.16 4.71
N VAL A 175 -1.54 -15.68 4.54
CA VAL A 175 -0.87 -16.49 5.55
C VAL A 175 0.33 -15.74 6.09
N GLU A 176 0.66 -15.96 7.35
CA GLU A 176 1.79 -15.33 8.04
C GLU A 176 2.63 -16.38 8.76
N VAL A 177 3.95 -16.19 8.73
CA VAL A 177 4.91 -16.92 9.58
C VAL A 177 5.70 -15.89 10.38
N SER A 178 5.75 -16.09 11.70
CA SER A 178 6.34 -15.14 12.63
C SER A 178 7.39 -15.85 13.49
N VAL A 179 8.64 -15.39 13.42
CA VAL A 179 9.81 -16.02 14.07
C VAL A 179 10.50 -15.02 15.00
N PRO A 180 10.32 -15.15 16.33
CA PRO A 180 10.99 -14.30 17.29
C PRO A 180 12.38 -14.86 17.64
N TRP A 181 13.39 -14.01 17.60
CA TRP A 181 14.70 -14.22 18.19
C TRP A 181 14.86 -13.30 19.39
N GLN A 182 15.29 -13.84 20.53
CA GLN A 182 15.43 -13.08 21.77
C GLN A 182 16.85 -13.23 22.31
N MET A 183 17.38 -12.13 22.80
CA MET A 183 18.65 -12.05 23.52
C MET A 183 18.36 -11.42 24.87
N ASN A 184 18.26 -12.27 25.89
CA ASN A 184 18.14 -11.81 27.27
C ASN A 184 19.56 -11.67 27.82
N VAL A 185 19.90 -10.49 28.35
CA VAL A 185 21.16 -10.25 29.06
C VAL A 185 20.82 -10.01 30.54
N PRO A 186 20.69 -11.06 31.37
CA PRO A 186 20.51 -10.84 32.80
C PRO A 186 21.76 -10.18 33.39
N ASP A 187 21.59 -9.40 34.46
CA ASP A 187 22.64 -8.74 35.27
C ASP A 187 23.75 -9.70 35.81
N SER A 188 23.73 -10.99 35.47
CA SER A 188 24.73 -11.99 35.86
C SER A 188 25.22 -12.86 34.68
N VAL A 189 26.43 -12.54 34.21
CA VAL A 189 27.51 -13.34 33.58
C VAL A 189 27.25 -14.13 32.28
N THR A 190 26.02 -14.52 31.92
CA THR A 190 25.78 -15.21 30.62
C THR A 190 24.47 -14.79 29.96
N ALA A 191 24.58 -14.14 28.80
CA ALA A 191 23.44 -13.84 27.94
C ALA A 191 22.81 -15.15 27.43
N SER A 192 21.49 -15.25 27.53
CA SER A 192 20.73 -16.34 26.91
C SER A 192 20.18 -15.85 25.57
N THR A 193 20.49 -16.58 24.51
CA THR A 193 20.06 -16.26 23.14
C THR A 193 19.36 -17.46 22.53
N GLY A 194 18.32 -17.19 21.75
CA GLY A 194 17.68 -18.23 20.94
C GLY A 194 16.34 -17.83 20.36
N LEU A 195 15.78 -18.78 19.63
CA LEU A 195 14.44 -18.68 19.08
C LEU A 195 13.41 -18.77 20.20
N GLY A 196 12.40 -17.90 20.12
CA GLY A 196 11.18 -18.06 20.87
C GLY A 196 10.15 -18.92 20.14
N ASP A 197 8.91 -18.76 20.57
CA ASP A 197 7.78 -19.48 19.99
C ASP A 197 7.43 -18.95 18.60
N VAL A 198 7.57 -19.81 17.60
CA VAL A 198 7.20 -19.52 16.21
C VAL A 198 5.69 -19.55 16.08
N SER A 199 5.13 -18.63 15.31
CA SER A 199 3.70 -18.58 15.05
C SER A 199 3.34 -18.68 13.58
N LEU A 200 2.16 -19.23 13.33
CA LEU A 200 1.53 -19.37 12.02
C LEU A 200 0.17 -18.68 12.06
N GLY A 201 -0.02 -17.70 11.19
CA GLY A 201 -1.23 -16.90 11.07
C GLY A 201 -1.98 -17.14 9.77
N ALA A 202 -3.29 -16.98 9.82
CA ALA A 202 -4.14 -16.84 8.65
C ALA A 202 -5.08 -15.64 8.85
N LYS A 203 -5.19 -14.79 7.82
CA LYS A 203 -6.03 -13.59 7.80
C LYS A 203 -6.94 -13.62 6.57
N TYR A 204 -8.17 -13.17 6.72
CA TYR A 204 -9.14 -13.10 5.64
C TYR A 204 -9.96 -11.80 5.68
N VAL A 205 -10.04 -11.11 4.55
CA VAL A 205 -10.83 -9.88 4.40
C VAL A 205 -12.32 -10.22 4.36
N LEU A 206 -13.02 -9.83 5.41
CA LEU A 206 -14.46 -10.04 5.56
C LEU A 206 -15.26 -8.98 4.79
N HIS A 207 -14.80 -7.73 4.84
CA HIS A 207 -15.46 -6.61 4.18
C HIS A 207 -14.45 -5.56 3.72
N ALA A 208 -14.65 -5.06 2.51
CA ALA A 208 -14.02 -3.84 1.99
C ALA A 208 -15.13 -3.07 1.27
N ASP A 209 -15.27 -1.77 1.55
CA ASP A 209 -16.32 -0.97 0.94
C ASP A 209 -15.94 -0.49 -0.46
N ARG A 210 -16.95 -0.15 -1.27
CA ARG A 210 -16.73 0.32 -2.65
C ARG A 210 -16.10 1.71 -2.74
N ALA A 211 -16.23 2.52 -1.69
CA ALA A 211 -15.58 3.83 -1.63
C ALA A 211 -14.11 3.72 -1.18
N SER A 212 -13.62 2.51 -0.88
CA SER A 212 -12.26 2.24 -0.41
C SER A 212 -11.88 3.08 0.80
N THR A 213 -12.81 3.20 1.74
CA THR A 213 -12.64 3.98 2.98
C THR A 213 -12.58 3.10 4.23
N ARG A 214 -13.02 1.84 4.17
CA ARG A 214 -13.04 0.91 5.29
C ARG A 214 -12.79 -0.53 4.88
N ILE A 215 -12.03 -1.22 5.70
CA ILE A 215 -11.71 -2.64 5.55
C ILE A 215 -11.82 -3.34 6.91
N PHE A 216 -12.32 -4.57 6.90
CA PHE A 216 -12.43 -5.43 8.07
C PHE A 216 -11.95 -6.83 7.73
N SER A 217 -11.14 -7.39 8.63
CA SER A 217 -10.57 -8.73 8.47
C SER A 217 -10.69 -9.51 9.79
N GLY A 218 -10.89 -10.82 9.65
CA GLY A 218 -10.70 -11.76 10.74
C GLY A 218 -9.38 -12.47 10.56
N ALA A 219 -8.69 -12.76 11.66
CA ALA A 219 -7.47 -13.55 11.64
C ALA A 219 -7.41 -14.53 12.80
N VAL A 220 -6.62 -15.57 12.63
CA VAL A 220 -6.27 -16.53 13.67
C VAL A 220 -4.78 -16.82 13.56
N GLU A 221 -4.07 -16.70 14.67
CA GLU A 221 -2.67 -17.08 14.78
C GLU A 221 -2.52 -18.22 15.79
N VAL A 222 -1.64 -19.16 15.49
CA VAL A 222 -1.27 -20.26 16.38
C VAL A 222 0.19 -20.11 16.72
N LYS A 223 0.48 -19.82 17.98
CA LYS A 223 1.83 -19.76 18.53
C LYS A 223 2.21 -21.13 19.07
N MET A 224 3.27 -21.70 18.51
CA MET A 224 3.74 -23.05 18.83
C MET A 224 4.80 -22.99 19.93
N PRO A 225 4.83 -23.94 20.88
CA PRO A 225 5.82 -23.98 21.97
C PRO A 225 7.19 -24.47 21.46
N SER A 226 7.77 -23.77 20.49
CA SER A 226 9.08 -24.08 19.90
C SER A 226 10.23 -23.42 20.68
N GLY A 227 9.94 -22.38 21.45
CA GLY A 227 10.90 -21.71 22.30
C GLY A 227 11.22 -22.50 23.56
N SER A 228 12.42 -22.32 24.08
CA SER A 228 12.88 -22.99 25.31
C SER A 228 12.26 -22.33 26.55
N GLU A 229 11.30 -22.99 27.19
CA GLU A 229 10.68 -22.52 28.45
C GLU A 229 11.72 -22.33 29.56
N SER A 230 12.63 -23.31 29.73
CA SER A 230 13.70 -23.27 30.74
C SER A 230 14.71 -22.13 30.58
N ARG A 231 14.74 -21.49 29.39
CA ARG A 231 15.59 -20.33 29.09
C ARG A 231 14.78 -19.03 28.97
N GLY A 232 13.48 -19.06 29.29
CA GLY A 232 12.57 -17.92 29.17
C GLY A 232 12.32 -17.48 27.72
N LEU A 233 12.55 -18.35 26.74
CA LEU A 233 12.42 -18.03 25.32
C LEU A 233 11.01 -18.32 24.77
N GLY A 234 10.26 -19.23 25.40
CA GLY A 234 8.91 -19.62 25.00
C GLY A 234 8.01 -19.90 26.21
N GLY A 235 6.69 -19.91 25.98
CA GLY A 235 5.68 -20.12 27.02
C GLY A 235 5.41 -21.59 27.37
N GLY A 236 6.06 -22.55 26.69
CA GLY A 236 5.89 -23.98 26.97
C GLY A 236 4.53 -24.57 26.54
N THR A 237 3.60 -23.74 26.06
CA THR A 237 2.28 -24.16 25.59
C THR A 237 1.90 -23.55 24.25
N THR A 238 0.93 -24.17 23.58
CA THR A 238 0.32 -23.62 22.38
C THR A 238 -0.68 -22.53 22.76
N VAL A 239 -0.57 -21.37 22.12
CA VAL A 239 -1.51 -20.26 22.29
C VAL A 239 -2.26 -20.04 20.97
N LEU A 240 -3.58 -19.94 21.06
CA LEU A 240 -4.46 -19.58 19.96
C LEU A 240 -4.82 -18.10 20.06
N GLU A 241 -4.63 -17.37 18.97
CA GLU A 241 -4.83 -15.93 18.92
C GLU A 241 -5.85 -15.51 17.86
N PRO A 242 -7.16 -15.64 18.12
CA PRO A 242 -8.17 -15.07 17.23
C PRO A 242 -8.14 -13.53 17.32
N SER A 243 -8.30 -12.86 16.19
CA SER A 243 -8.35 -11.40 16.14
C SER A 243 -9.31 -10.83 15.10
N LEU A 244 -9.75 -9.60 15.37
CA LEU A 244 -10.52 -8.75 14.48
C LEU A 244 -9.70 -7.49 14.18
N LEU A 245 -9.63 -7.16 12.90
CA LEU A 245 -8.82 -6.07 12.37
C LEU A 245 -9.73 -5.12 11.59
N ALA A 246 -9.54 -3.82 11.75
CA ALA A 246 -10.24 -2.82 10.96
C ALA A 246 -9.31 -1.67 10.55
N GLY A 247 -9.57 -1.09 9.39
CA GLY A 247 -8.88 0.09 8.89
C GLY A 247 -9.87 1.08 8.31
N PHE A 248 -9.61 2.38 8.50
CA PHE A 248 -10.46 3.47 8.07
C PHE A 248 -9.63 4.61 7.47
N ALA A 249 -10.03 5.10 6.30
CA ALA A 249 -9.53 6.33 5.72
C ALA A 249 -10.39 7.52 6.21
N LEU A 250 -9.75 8.47 6.89
CA LEU A 250 -10.38 9.65 7.51
C LEU A 250 -9.79 10.94 6.92
N ARG A 251 -10.17 11.28 5.68
CA ARG A 251 -9.71 12.46 4.92
C ARG A 251 -8.18 12.61 4.87
N HIS A 252 -7.56 13.17 5.91
CA HIS A 252 -6.09 13.36 6.02
C HIS A 252 -5.41 12.40 6.99
N PHE A 253 -6.16 11.48 7.59
CA PHE A 253 -5.69 10.53 8.58
C PHE A 253 -6.13 9.12 8.23
N THR A 254 -5.41 8.15 8.76
CA THR A 254 -5.80 6.74 8.76
C THR A 254 -5.99 6.28 10.20
N LEU A 255 -6.96 5.41 10.41
CA LEU A 255 -7.20 4.75 11.69
C LEU A 255 -7.15 3.25 11.46
N GLN A 256 -6.35 2.53 12.25
CA GLN A 256 -6.26 1.07 12.21
C GLN A 256 -6.47 0.52 13.61
N THR A 257 -7.22 -0.58 13.74
CA THR A 257 -7.57 -1.16 15.03
C THR A 257 -7.41 -2.66 15.01
N GLN A 258 -6.99 -3.23 16.12
CA GLN A 258 -6.89 -4.66 16.34
C GLN A 258 -7.47 -5.03 17.70
N LEU A 259 -8.29 -6.07 17.74
CA LEU A 259 -8.74 -6.73 18.95
C LEU A 259 -8.33 -8.20 18.86
N LYS A 260 -7.58 -8.70 19.83
CA LYS A 260 -6.98 -10.05 19.82
C LYS A 260 -7.14 -10.68 21.20
N LEU A 261 -7.44 -11.97 21.25
CA LEU A 261 -7.43 -12.75 22.50
C LEU A 261 -6.22 -13.68 22.45
N GLU A 262 -5.45 -13.82 23.53
CA GLU A 262 -4.42 -14.85 23.64
C GLU A 262 -4.95 -15.99 24.51
N VAL A 263 -5.26 -17.13 23.90
CA VAL A 263 -5.92 -18.28 24.56
C VAL A 263 -4.95 -19.47 24.66
N PRO A 264 -4.35 -19.72 25.83
CA PRO A 264 -3.52 -20.90 26.07
C PRO A 264 -4.35 -22.20 25.98
N ILE A 265 -3.92 -23.16 25.16
CA ILE A 265 -4.66 -24.42 24.93
C ILE A 265 -4.40 -25.44 26.06
N LYS A 266 -3.19 -25.42 26.66
CA LYS A 266 -2.82 -26.33 27.76
C LYS A 266 -2.07 -25.56 28.85
N GLY A 267 -2.65 -25.47 30.05
CA GLY A 267 -2.04 -24.79 31.17
C GLY A 267 -3.10 -24.47 32.20
N ALA A 268 -3.31 -25.35 33.19
CA ALA A 268 -4.27 -25.11 34.26
C ALA A 268 -3.75 -23.95 35.14
N GLY A 269 -4.09 -22.72 34.78
CA GLY A 269 -3.70 -21.51 35.51
C GLY A 269 -3.35 -20.30 34.65
N GLU A 270 -3.15 -20.46 33.33
CA GLU A 270 -2.89 -19.31 32.45
C GLU A 270 -4.21 -18.66 32.02
N ALA A 271 -4.33 -17.36 32.29
CA ALA A 271 -5.51 -16.58 31.95
C ALA A 271 -5.48 -16.18 30.47
N THR A 272 -6.65 -16.12 29.85
CA THR A 272 -6.81 -15.49 28.54
C THR A 272 -6.56 -13.99 28.68
N GLU A 273 -5.62 -13.45 27.91
CA GLU A 273 -5.35 -12.01 27.86
C GLU A 273 -6.10 -11.37 26.68
N LEU A 274 -6.66 -10.17 26.91
CA LEU A 274 -7.26 -9.34 25.88
C LEU A 274 -6.25 -8.28 25.41
N ILE A 275 -5.90 -8.33 24.13
CA ILE A 275 -5.03 -7.33 23.49
C ILE A 275 -5.87 -6.43 22.59
N TYR A 276 -5.67 -5.13 22.71
CA TYR A 276 -6.32 -4.13 21.88
C TYR A 276 -5.32 -3.05 21.45
N ASN A 277 -5.22 -2.84 20.14
CA ASN A 277 -4.36 -1.81 19.56
C ASN A 277 -5.17 -0.84 18.71
N ILE A 278 -4.82 0.44 18.76
CA ILE A 278 -5.41 1.50 17.95
C ILE A 278 -4.28 2.38 17.43
N HIS A 279 -4.10 2.44 16.11
CA HIS A 279 -3.15 3.32 15.44
C HIS A 279 -3.90 4.45 14.72
N ALA A 280 -3.51 5.70 14.97
CA ALA A 280 -3.90 6.84 14.16
C ALA A 280 -2.65 7.45 13.50
N GLY A 281 -2.69 7.63 12.17
CA GLY A 281 -1.54 8.14 11.43
C GLY A 281 -1.89 9.05 10.27
N ARG A 282 -0.88 9.69 9.70
CA ARG A 282 -0.98 10.56 8.53
C ARG A 282 0.28 10.46 7.68
N ASP A 283 0.08 10.26 6.39
CA ASP A 283 1.12 10.41 5.38
C ASP A 283 1.23 11.88 4.95
N PHE A 284 2.45 12.37 4.72
CA PHE A 284 2.69 13.78 4.37
C PHE A 284 2.64 14.06 2.86
N SER A 285 2.64 13.03 2.03
CA SER A 285 2.46 13.11 0.59
C SER A 285 1.87 11.80 0.06
N GLY A 286 1.37 11.81 -1.17
CA GLY A 286 0.91 10.60 -1.86
C GLY A 286 2.02 9.77 -2.52
N LEU A 287 3.30 10.04 -2.22
CA LEU A 287 4.41 9.26 -2.80
C LEU A 287 4.62 7.97 -2.00
N PRO A 288 4.99 6.83 -2.63
CA PRO A 288 5.31 5.60 -1.89
C PRO A 288 6.45 5.79 -0.88
N SER A 289 7.40 6.67 -1.23
CA SER A 289 8.54 7.05 -0.39
C SER A 289 8.19 8.06 0.72
N THR A 290 6.91 8.34 1.00
CA THR A 290 6.51 9.41 1.92
C THR A 290 6.99 9.19 3.36
N TRP A 291 6.99 10.29 4.12
CA TRP A 291 7.10 10.27 5.57
C TRP A 291 5.69 10.15 6.16
N SER A 292 5.56 9.32 7.20
CA SER A 292 4.31 9.15 7.93
C SER A 292 4.55 9.37 9.42
N LEU A 293 3.66 10.14 10.05
CA LEU A 293 3.62 10.28 11.50
C LEU A 293 2.42 9.50 12.04
N GLY A 294 2.63 8.75 13.11
CA GLY A 294 1.59 7.97 13.75
C GLY A 294 1.72 7.92 15.25
N VAL A 295 0.63 7.52 15.89
CA VAL A 295 0.60 7.18 17.31
C VAL A 295 -0.25 5.94 17.51
N GLU A 296 0.25 4.99 18.29
CA GLU A 296 -0.49 3.80 18.70
C GLU A 296 -0.87 3.85 20.17
N LEU A 297 -2.06 3.37 20.48
CA LEU A 297 -2.46 2.92 21.80
C LEU A 297 -2.29 1.41 21.83
N ASN A 298 -1.55 0.87 22.79
CA ASN A 298 -1.28 -0.56 22.91
C ASN A 298 -1.72 -1.07 24.28
N GLY A 299 -2.79 -1.85 24.31
CA GLY A 299 -3.40 -2.36 25.52
C GLY A 299 -3.30 -3.87 25.66
N VAL A 300 -3.06 -4.35 26.88
CA VAL A 300 -3.13 -5.76 27.27
C VAL A 300 -3.83 -5.84 28.62
N ASP A 301 -5.07 -6.33 28.64
CA ASP A 301 -5.99 -6.28 29.78
C ASP A 301 -6.07 -4.86 30.39
N ASP A 302 -5.56 -4.70 31.62
CA ASP A 302 -5.54 -3.45 32.38
C ASP A 302 -4.28 -2.60 32.14
N ARG A 303 -3.31 -3.10 31.34
CA ARG A 303 -2.09 -2.41 30.97
C ARG A 303 -2.31 -1.61 29.70
N LEU A 304 -1.78 -0.38 29.69
CA LEU A 304 -1.88 0.50 28.53
C LEU A 304 -0.56 1.23 28.29
N ALA A 305 -0.16 1.33 27.03
CA ALA A 305 0.97 2.11 26.56
C ALA A 305 0.58 2.99 25.36
N LEU A 306 1.34 4.05 25.15
CA LEU A 306 1.27 4.93 23.99
C LEU A 306 2.58 4.82 23.20
N THR A 307 2.50 4.66 21.89
CA THR A 307 3.67 4.52 21.01
C THR A 307 3.61 5.55 19.88
N PRO A 308 4.16 6.77 20.05
CA PRO A 308 4.47 7.62 18.92
C PRO A 308 5.44 6.93 17.96
N GLN A 309 5.18 7.04 16.67
CA GLN A 309 6.01 6.44 15.62
C GLN A 309 6.22 7.39 14.43
N LEU A 310 7.38 7.25 13.80
CA LEU A 310 7.75 7.91 12.55
C LEU A 310 8.14 6.82 11.54
N ARG A 311 7.51 6.84 10.37
CA ARG A 311 7.79 5.94 9.25
C ARG A 311 8.36 6.73 8.07
N LYS A 312 9.25 6.10 7.31
CA LYS A 312 9.79 6.60 6.04
C LYS A 312 9.88 5.47 5.02
N GLY A 313 9.28 5.68 3.84
CA GLY A 313 9.60 4.88 2.67
C GLY A 313 11.03 5.17 2.17
N LEU A 314 11.82 4.11 2.00
CA LEU A 314 13.25 4.15 1.67
C LEU A 314 13.52 4.02 0.16
N THR A 315 12.58 3.45 -0.60
CA THR A 315 12.65 3.36 -2.07
C THR A 315 11.56 4.20 -2.70
N LYS A 316 11.78 4.62 -3.96
CA LYS A 316 10.77 5.36 -4.75
C LYS A 316 9.49 4.56 -4.97
N THR A 317 9.64 3.24 -5.05
CA THR A 317 8.56 2.27 -5.24
C THR A 317 7.82 1.95 -3.95
N GLY A 318 8.29 2.42 -2.78
CA GLY A 318 7.71 2.02 -1.49
C GLY A 318 8.11 0.62 -1.02
N ALA A 319 8.71 -0.19 -1.91
CA ALA A 319 9.18 -1.54 -1.64
C ALA A 319 9.94 -1.70 -0.32
N LEU A 320 10.76 -0.74 0.08
CA LEU A 320 11.42 -0.72 1.38
C LEU A 320 10.91 0.43 2.23
N ALA A 321 10.65 0.17 3.51
CA ALA A 321 10.33 1.19 4.48
C ALA A 321 10.98 0.89 5.84
N ALA A 322 11.18 1.94 6.63
CA ALA A 322 11.56 1.80 8.02
C ALA A 322 10.60 2.61 8.90
N ALA A 323 10.36 2.13 10.11
CA ALA A 323 9.74 2.93 11.15
C ALA A 323 10.48 2.79 12.47
N TRP A 324 10.32 3.83 13.28
CA TRP A 324 10.87 3.92 14.61
C TRP A 324 9.84 4.53 15.55
N GLY A 325 9.80 4.04 16.78
CA GLY A 325 8.90 4.54 17.81
C GLY A 325 9.39 4.23 19.21
N VAL A 326 8.68 4.79 20.18
CA VAL A 326 8.96 4.57 21.61
C VAL A 326 7.66 4.15 22.27
N ARG A 327 7.61 2.94 22.81
CA ARG A 327 6.46 2.49 23.59
C ARG A 327 6.60 3.00 25.02
N ILE A 328 5.66 3.84 25.43
CA ILE A 328 5.65 4.54 26.72
C ILE A 328 4.47 4.01 27.54
N PRO A 329 4.70 3.26 28.64
CA PRO A 329 3.63 2.83 29.53
C PRO A 329 2.88 4.02 30.14
N VAL A 330 1.55 4.00 30.10
CA VAL A 330 0.69 5.07 30.64
C VAL A 330 -0.14 4.61 31.84
N VAL A 331 -0.65 3.38 31.82
CA VAL A 331 -1.44 2.75 32.91
C VAL A 331 -0.69 1.52 33.42
N ASN A 332 -0.74 1.25 34.74
CA ASN A 332 -0.04 0.12 35.37
C ASN A 332 1.45 0.05 35.00
N ARG A 333 2.13 1.19 35.12
CA ARG A 333 3.52 1.39 34.67
C ARG A 333 4.52 0.49 35.41
N GLN A 334 4.25 0.13 36.65
CA GLN A 334 5.06 -0.78 37.45
C GLN A 334 5.17 -2.21 36.87
N HIS A 335 4.31 -2.58 35.91
CA HIS A 335 4.33 -3.88 35.23
C HIS A 335 4.75 -3.77 33.75
N GLN A 336 5.28 -2.62 33.33
CA GLN A 336 5.61 -2.35 31.95
C GLN A 336 6.90 -1.53 31.84
N GLN A 337 7.72 -1.83 30.85
CA GLN A 337 8.94 -1.08 30.59
C GLN A 337 8.76 -0.15 29.39
N MET A 338 9.54 0.95 29.37
CA MET A 338 9.71 1.72 28.14
C MET A 338 10.51 0.89 27.13
N GLN A 339 10.10 0.91 25.87
CA GLN A 339 10.78 0.15 24.81
C GLN A 339 11.03 1.02 23.58
N TRP A 340 12.25 0.96 23.07
CA TRP A 340 12.55 1.44 21.72
C TRP A 340 12.13 0.37 20.73
N VAL A 341 11.35 0.74 19.73
CA VAL A 341 10.77 -0.21 18.79
C VAL A 341 10.86 0.31 17.37
N GLY A 342 10.78 -0.59 16.41
CA GLY A 342 10.75 -0.21 15.01
C GLY A 342 10.53 -1.40 14.11
N TYR A 343 10.63 -1.13 12.81
CA TYR A 343 10.71 -2.18 11.82
C TYR A 343 11.53 -1.75 10.60
N LEU A 344 12.11 -2.75 9.94
CA LEU A 344 12.44 -2.69 8.52
C LEU A 344 11.42 -3.54 7.78
N LEU A 345 10.88 -3.01 6.70
CA LEU A 345 9.84 -3.63 5.89
C LEU A 345 10.32 -3.78 4.45
N TRP A 346 9.99 -4.91 3.84
CA TRP A 346 10.16 -5.17 2.42
C TRP A 346 8.88 -5.75 1.81
N GLU A 347 8.19 -4.97 0.97
CA GLU A 347 7.13 -5.47 0.08
C GLU A 347 7.81 -6.15 -1.12
N TYR A 348 7.82 -7.49 -1.13
CA TYR A 348 8.70 -8.23 -2.05
C TYR A 348 8.13 -8.40 -3.46
N ARG A 349 6.88 -7.98 -3.70
CA ARG A 349 6.35 -7.88 -5.07
C ARG A 349 6.77 -6.61 -5.77
N ASP A 350 7.20 -5.59 -5.02
CA ASP A 350 7.61 -4.32 -5.58
C ASP A 350 9.10 -4.31 -5.92
N PRO A 351 9.48 -3.70 -7.05
CA PRO A 351 10.89 -3.65 -7.43
C PRO A 351 11.67 -2.78 -6.45
N VAL A 352 12.79 -3.31 -5.94
CA VAL A 352 13.72 -2.55 -5.12
C VAL A 352 14.56 -1.66 -6.03
N ARG A 353 14.11 -0.41 -6.24
CA ARG A 353 14.89 0.62 -6.93
C ARG A 353 15.25 1.71 -5.94
N ALA A 354 16.55 1.93 -5.74
CA ALA A 354 17.05 2.95 -4.83
C ALA A 354 16.46 4.33 -5.18
N ALA A 355 16.09 5.09 -4.15
CA ALA A 355 15.89 6.52 -4.32
C ALA A 355 17.26 7.18 -4.62
N PRO A 356 17.37 8.09 -5.60
CA PRO A 356 18.59 8.85 -5.83
C PRO A 356 18.94 9.74 -4.64
#